data_AF-A0A528AY11-F1
#
_entry.id   AF-A0A528AY11-F1
#
_cell.length_a   1.000
_cell.length_b   1.000
_cell.length_c   1.000
_cell.angle_alpha   90.00
_cell.angle_beta   90.00
_cell.angle_gamma   90.00
#
_symmetry.space_group_name_H-M   'P 1'
#
loop_
_entity.id
_entity.type
_entity.pdbx_description
1 polymer ?
#
loop_
_entity_poly.entity_id
_entity_poly.type
_entity_poly.pdbx_seq_one_letter_code
_entity_poly.pdbx_strand_id
1 'polypeptide(L)'
;MIPSWLTVTRGTAPLLVSIPHTGIDLAGLENRLVSPWLGRRDADWWIDKLYDFAEDLGATVVHTAISRTVIDVNRDPSGVSLYPGQATTGLCPTETFDGDPLYRVGEEPDASEVDERREKYFVPYHAAMQAEIDRLRALHRQIVLYDCHSIRSVLPRLFEGTLPVFNL
;
A
#
# COMPACT_ATOMS: atom_id res chain seq x y z
N MET A 1 8.44 13.31 -14.10
CA MET A 1 9.34 13.31 -12.92
C MET A 1 8.69 12.41 -11.88
N ILE A 2 9.45 11.53 -11.23
CA ILE A 2 8.89 10.67 -10.17
C ILE A 2 8.54 11.57 -8.96
N PRO A 3 7.32 11.48 -8.39
CA PRO A 3 6.97 12.26 -7.20
C PRO A 3 7.89 11.94 -6.02
N SER A 4 8.13 12.92 -5.12
CA SER A 4 9.05 12.74 -3.98
C SER A 4 8.62 11.66 -2.98
N TRP A 5 7.35 11.29 -2.97
CA TRP A 5 6.79 10.23 -2.10
C TRP A 5 6.93 8.83 -2.73
N LEU A 6 7.33 8.72 -4.00
CA LEU A 6 7.48 7.47 -4.73
C LEU A 6 8.96 7.22 -5.01
N THR A 7 9.45 6.03 -4.66
CA THR A 7 10.82 5.61 -4.96
C THR A 7 10.79 4.41 -5.90
N VAL A 8 11.66 4.44 -6.91
CA VAL A 8 11.90 3.33 -7.83
C VAL A 8 13.40 3.06 -7.87
N THR A 9 13.85 2.00 -7.20
CA THR A 9 15.23 1.51 -7.35
C THR A 9 15.26 0.51 -8.50
N ARG A 10 15.99 0.83 -9.57
CA ARG A 10 16.01 0.01 -10.78
C ARG A 10 17.07 -1.08 -10.72
N GLY A 11 16.63 -2.32 -10.92
CA GLY A 11 17.47 -3.48 -11.14
C GLY A 11 17.32 -4.09 -12.54
N THR A 12 18.04 -5.17 -12.78
CA THR A 12 18.04 -5.90 -14.06
C THR A 12 17.60 -7.36 -13.94
N ALA A 13 17.40 -7.90 -12.73
CA ALA A 13 16.84 -9.23 -12.54
C ALA A 13 15.37 -9.28 -13.02
N PRO A 14 14.84 -10.46 -13.41
CA PRO A 14 13.43 -10.64 -13.76
C PRO A 14 12.51 -10.62 -12.54
N LEU A 15 12.76 -9.72 -11.58
CA LEU A 15 12.05 -9.58 -10.31
C LEU A 15 11.73 -8.10 -10.05
N LEU A 16 10.45 -7.84 -9.82
CA LEU A 16 9.92 -6.56 -9.36
C LEU A 16 9.32 -6.77 -7.96
N VAL A 17 9.85 -6.05 -6.98
CA VAL A 17 9.37 -6.04 -5.59
C VAL A 17 8.53 -4.79 -5.37
N SER A 18 7.28 -4.99 -4.96
CA SER A 18 6.34 -3.92 -4.61
C SER A 18 6.24 -3.81 -3.09
N ILE A 19 6.39 -2.59 -2.57
CA ILE A 19 6.29 -2.29 -1.13
C ILE A 19 5.26 -1.16 -0.97
N PRO A 20 3.96 -1.49 -0.98
CA PRO A 20 2.90 -0.50 -1.10
C PRO A 20 2.49 0.15 0.24
N HIS A 21 2.80 -0.47 1.38
CA HIS A 21 2.15 -0.14 2.66
C HIS A 21 3.10 0.19 3.83
N THR A 22 4.41 0.29 3.60
CA THR A 22 5.37 0.72 4.65
C THR A 22 5.35 2.24 4.89
N GLY A 23 4.77 3.01 3.98
CA GLY A 23 4.65 4.45 4.08
C GLY A 23 3.90 4.89 5.34
N ILE A 24 4.36 5.98 5.97
CA ILE A 24 3.76 6.56 7.19
C ILE A 24 3.47 8.05 7.07
N ASP A 25 3.75 8.65 5.91
CA ASP A 25 3.39 10.03 5.62
C ASP A 25 1.87 10.15 5.48
N LEU A 26 1.26 10.99 6.32
CA LEU A 26 -0.17 11.22 6.34
C LEU A 26 -0.58 12.34 5.39
N ALA A 27 0.37 12.93 4.66
CA ALA A 27 0.14 13.93 3.63
C ALA A 27 -0.73 15.12 4.08
N GLY A 28 -0.59 15.54 5.35
CA GLY A 28 -1.32 16.67 5.94
C GLY A 28 -2.64 16.32 6.62
N LEU A 29 -3.03 15.03 6.68
CA LEU A 29 -4.28 14.59 7.31
C LEU A 29 -4.23 14.58 8.85
N GLU A 30 -3.10 14.87 9.49
CA GLU A 30 -2.91 14.78 10.94
C GLU A 30 -4.03 15.47 11.74
N ASN A 31 -4.45 16.65 11.30
CA ASN A 31 -5.48 17.46 11.97
C ASN A 31 -6.93 17.02 11.66
N ARG A 32 -7.12 16.02 10.80
CA ARG A 32 -8.42 15.40 10.50
C ARG A 32 -8.59 14.07 11.21
N LEU A 33 -7.49 13.38 11.49
CA LEU A 33 -7.50 12.09 12.16
C LEU A 33 -7.74 12.20 13.66
N VAL A 34 -8.48 11.25 14.23
CA VAL A 34 -8.64 11.10 15.69
C VAL A 34 -7.27 11.01 16.36
N SER A 35 -6.34 10.29 15.72
CA SER A 35 -4.95 10.15 16.17
C SER A 35 -4.02 9.88 14.99
N PRO A 36 -2.90 10.62 14.85
CA PRO A 36 -1.86 10.28 13.88
C PRO A 36 -1.26 8.88 14.08
N TRP A 37 -1.30 8.36 15.31
CA TRP A 37 -0.87 6.98 15.56
C TRP A 37 -1.85 5.97 14.95
N LEU A 38 -3.16 6.19 15.09
CA LEU A 38 -4.16 5.32 14.46
C LEU A 38 -4.01 5.32 12.92
N GLY A 39 -3.76 6.49 12.31
CA GLY A 39 -3.51 6.60 10.87
C GLY A 39 -2.21 5.96 10.36
N ARG A 40 -1.34 5.46 11.26
CA ARG A 40 -0.10 4.74 10.90
C ARG A 40 -0.10 3.31 11.42
N ARG A 41 -1.05 2.94 12.27
CA ARG A 41 -1.05 1.67 13.00
C ARG A 41 -1.05 0.47 12.06
N ASP A 42 -1.82 0.55 10.98
CA ASP A 42 -2.02 -0.53 10.01
C ASP A 42 -1.03 -0.49 8.83
N ALA A 43 0.05 0.30 8.96
CA ALA A 43 1.17 0.22 8.03
C ALA A 43 1.88 -1.14 8.15
N ASP A 44 2.55 -1.52 7.07
CA ASP A 44 3.25 -2.79 6.95
C ASP A 44 4.67 -2.64 7.50
N TRP A 45 4.75 -2.40 8.81
CA TRP A 45 5.98 -2.04 9.49
C TRP A 45 7.14 -2.98 9.18
N TRP A 46 8.27 -2.37 8.82
CA TRP A 46 9.57 -3.03 8.61
C TRP A 46 9.68 -3.91 7.37
N ILE A 47 8.66 -3.99 6.51
CA ILE A 47 8.76 -4.76 5.26
C ILE A 47 9.87 -4.21 4.34
N ASP A 48 10.04 -2.90 4.28
CA ASP A 48 11.15 -2.23 3.59
C ASP A 48 12.52 -2.70 4.09
N LYS A 49 12.67 -2.89 5.40
CA LYS A 49 13.89 -3.42 6.00
C LYS A 49 14.04 -4.92 5.84
N LEU A 50 12.94 -5.67 5.93
CA LEU A 50 12.96 -7.12 5.79
C LEU A 50 13.45 -7.52 4.39
N TYR A 51 13.08 -6.74 3.37
CA TYR A 51 13.42 -6.98 1.97
C TYR A 51 14.56 -6.07 1.45
N ASP A 52 15.36 -5.46 2.32
CA ASP A 52 16.48 -4.59 1.90
C ASP A 52 17.50 -5.32 1.00
N PHE A 53 17.64 -6.64 1.16
CA PHE A 53 18.44 -7.51 0.31
C PHE A 53 17.94 -7.63 -1.15
N ALA A 54 16.74 -7.14 -1.47
CA ALA A 54 16.19 -7.23 -2.83
C ALA A 54 17.07 -6.52 -3.86
N GLU A 55 17.71 -5.41 -3.47
CA GLU A 55 18.63 -4.66 -4.34
C GLU A 55 19.88 -5.50 -4.67
N ASP A 56 20.42 -6.24 -3.71
CA ASP A 56 21.58 -7.15 -3.91
C ASP A 56 21.25 -8.32 -4.85
N LEU A 57 19.97 -8.72 -4.93
CA LEU A 57 19.48 -9.68 -5.91
C LEU A 57 19.31 -9.06 -7.32
N GLY A 58 19.56 -7.76 -7.47
CA GLY A 58 19.35 -7.01 -8.70
C GLY A 58 17.87 -6.81 -9.03
N ALA A 59 16.97 -6.92 -8.05
CA ALA A 59 15.54 -6.69 -8.24
C ALA A 59 15.27 -5.21 -8.50
N THR A 60 14.18 -4.92 -9.21
CA THR A 60 13.60 -3.58 -9.21
C THR A 60 12.69 -3.45 -8.00
N VAL A 61 12.78 -2.35 -7.24
CA VAL A 61 11.96 -2.09 -6.06
C VAL A 61 11.12 -0.84 -6.28
N VAL A 62 9.82 -0.92 -6.04
CA VAL A 62 8.89 0.22 -6.05
C VAL A 62 8.29 0.37 -4.66
N HIS A 63 8.41 1.57 -4.10
CA HIS A 63 8.03 1.87 -2.72
C HIS A 63 7.32 3.23 -2.63
N THR A 64 6.26 3.32 -1.82
CA THR A 64 5.57 4.58 -1.50
C THR A 64 5.76 4.96 -0.04
N ALA A 65 6.08 6.24 0.21
CA ALA A 65 6.16 6.81 1.56
C ALA A 65 4.78 7.20 2.14
N ILE A 66 3.74 7.20 1.31
CA ILE A 66 2.37 7.58 1.69
C ILE A 66 1.73 6.47 2.51
N SER A 67 1.12 6.83 3.64
CA SER A 67 0.33 5.89 4.45
C SER A 67 -0.89 5.39 3.69
N ARG A 68 -1.19 4.10 3.87
CA ARG A 68 -2.44 3.48 3.38
C ARG A 68 -3.71 4.19 3.86
N THR A 69 -3.65 4.92 4.98
CA THR A 69 -4.78 5.74 5.47
C THR A 69 -5.07 6.93 4.56
N VAL A 70 -4.05 7.48 3.90
CA VAL A 70 -4.26 8.49 2.86
C VAL A 70 -4.94 7.82 1.67
N ILE A 71 -4.33 6.74 1.16
CA ILE A 71 -4.86 5.93 0.07
C ILE A 71 -4.16 4.57 0.03
N ASP A 72 -4.94 3.51 -0.08
CA ASP A 72 -4.44 2.14 -0.22
C ASP A 72 -4.17 1.84 -1.71
N VAL A 73 -2.90 1.94 -2.12
CA VAL A 73 -2.50 1.69 -3.52
C VAL A 73 -2.62 0.23 -3.95
N ASN A 74 -2.92 -0.69 -3.02
CA ASN A 74 -3.14 -2.11 -3.29
C ASN A 74 -4.63 -2.51 -3.21
N ARG A 75 -5.53 -1.55 -3.37
CA ARG A 75 -6.97 -1.78 -3.49
C ARG A 75 -7.46 -1.53 -4.91
N ASP A 76 -8.50 -2.27 -5.30
CA ASP A 76 -9.20 -2.02 -6.55
C ASP A 76 -9.81 -0.62 -6.52
N PRO A 77 -9.44 0.28 -7.45
CA PRO A 77 -9.92 1.65 -7.45
C PRO A 77 -11.41 1.77 -7.79
N SER A 78 -12.05 0.71 -8.31
CA SER A 78 -13.51 0.65 -8.51
C SER A 78 -14.29 0.47 -7.20
N GLY A 79 -13.61 0.14 -6.09
CA GLY A 79 -14.23 -0.09 -4.79
C GLY A 79 -14.93 -1.44 -4.65
N VAL A 80 -14.79 -2.33 -5.64
CA VAL A 80 -15.32 -3.70 -5.57
C VAL A 80 -14.55 -4.49 -4.50
N SER A 81 -15.28 -5.04 -3.53
CA SER A 81 -14.69 -5.93 -2.53
C SER A 81 -14.19 -7.21 -3.19
N LEU A 82 -12.94 -7.57 -2.89
CA LEU A 82 -12.32 -8.82 -3.34
C LEU A 82 -12.94 -10.06 -2.66
N TYR A 83 -13.55 -9.89 -1.49
CA TYR A 83 -14.13 -10.98 -0.68
C TYR A 83 -15.56 -10.65 -0.27
N PRO A 84 -16.56 -11.07 -1.08
CA PRO A 84 -17.97 -10.85 -0.76
C PRO A 84 -18.32 -11.40 0.63
N GLY A 85 -18.86 -10.56 1.50
CA GLY A 85 -19.27 -10.92 2.86
C GLY A 85 -18.20 -10.75 3.95
N GLN A 86 -16.98 -10.33 3.61
CA GLN A 86 -15.96 -9.90 4.59
C GLN A 86 -15.88 -8.38 4.68
N ALA A 87 -15.53 -7.87 5.86
CA ALA A 87 -15.22 -6.45 6.03
C ALA A 87 -13.97 -6.12 5.18
N THR A 88 -14.11 -5.19 4.24
CA THR A 88 -13.00 -4.72 3.41
C THR A 88 -12.69 -3.27 3.69
N THR A 89 -11.40 -2.95 3.73
CA THR A 89 -10.95 -1.56 3.70
C THR A 89 -11.18 -0.96 2.31
N GLY A 90 -11.69 0.26 2.26
CA GLY A 90 -11.86 1.02 1.01
C GLY A 90 -10.55 1.61 0.49
N LEU A 91 -10.59 2.18 -0.72
CA LEU A 91 -9.46 2.87 -1.35
C LEU A 91 -8.89 3.99 -0.48
N CYS A 92 -9.74 4.75 0.20
CA CYS A 92 -9.38 5.67 1.27
C CYS A 92 -10.04 5.18 2.57
N PRO A 93 -9.32 4.44 3.44
CA PRO A 93 -9.91 3.85 4.63
C PRO A 93 -10.44 4.91 5.61
N THR A 94 -11.65 4.71 6.13
CA THR A 94 -12.26 5.55 7.19
C THR A 94 -12.18 4.92 8.58
N GLU A 95 -11.77 3.66 8.64
CA GLU A 95 -11.59 2.88 9.86
C GLU A 95 -10.31 2.04 9.75
N THR A 96 -9.74 1.73 10.90
CA THR A 96 -8.60 0.81 11.03
C THR A 96 -9.04 -0.65 10.84
N PHE A 97 -8.09 -1.57 10.79
CA PHE A 97 -8.35 -3.01 10.77
C PHE A 97 -9.15 -3.52 11.97
N ASP A 98 -9.06 -2.87 13.14
CA ASP A 98 -9.87 -3.21 14.32
C ASP A 98 -11.28 -2.60 14.28
N GLY A 99 -11.55 -1.68 13.34
CA GLY A 99 -12.82 -0.94 13.25
C GLY A 99 -12.84 0.37 14.03
N ASP A 100 -11.71 0.81 14.59
CA ASP A 100 -11.62 2.14 15.18
C ASP A 100 -11.75 3.21 14.09
N PRO A 101 -12.58 4.26 14.27
CA PRO A 101 -12.70 5.35 13.30
C PRO A 101 -11.37 6.10 13.17
N LEU A 102 -10.95 6.35 11.93
CA LEU A 102 -9.71 7.07 11.62
C LEU A 102 -9.88 8.59 11.72
N TYR A 103 -11.02 9.11 11.25
CA TYR A 103 -11.28 10.54 11.15
C TYR A 103 -12.13 11.05 12.33
N ARG A 104 -11.94 12.33 12.68
CA ARG A 104 -12.91 13.05 13.49
C ARG A 104 -14.26 13.07 12.74
N VAL A 105 -15.35 13.13 13.49
CA VAL A 105 -16.71 13.11 12.93
C VAL A 105 -16.87 14.24 11.90
N GLY A 106 -17.21 13.87 10.65
CA GLY A 106 -17.43 14.81 9.55
C GLY A 106 -16.17 15.21 8.78
N GLU A 107 -15.01 14.65 9.14
CA GLU A 107 -13.73 14.90 8.47
C GLU A 107 -13.32 13.75 7.54
N GLU A 108 -14.19 12.75 7.32
CA GLU A 108 -13.97 11.67 6.35
C GLU A 108 -13.82 12.22 4.92
N PRO A 109 -13.02 11.57 4.05
CA PRO A 109 -12.91 11.98 2.66
C PRO A 109 -14.24 11.73 1.92
N ASP A 110 -14.68 12.74 1.17
CA ASP A 110 -15.81 12.60 0.25
C ASP A 110 -15.35 12.01 -1.11
N ALA A 111 -16.31 11.79 -2.02
CA ALA A 111 -16.01 11.20 -3.32
C ALA A 111 -15.05 12.06 -4.17
N SER A 112 -15.15 13.39 -4.08
CA SER A 112 -14.27 14.30 -4.82
C SER A 112 -12.83 14.19 -4.30
N GLU A 113 -12.66 14.16 -2.99
CA GLU A 113 -11.35 14.01 -2.37
C GLU A 113 -10.75 12.62 -2.64
N VAL A 114 -11.56 11.56 -2.64
CA VAL A 114 -11.10 10.22 -3.03
C VAL A 114 -10.54 10.22 -4.45
N ASP A 115 -11.23 10.86 -5.40
CA ASP A 115 -10.76 10.98 -6.78
C ASP A 115 -9.48 11.82 -6.90
N GLU A 116 -9.37 12.91 -6.15
CA GLU A 116 -8.15 13.72 -6.09
C GLU A 116 -6.95 12.90 -5.56
N ARG A 117 -7.15 12.14 -4.48
CA ARG A 117 -6.12 11.25 -3.93
C ARG A 117 -5.75 10.14 -4.91
N ARG A 118 -6.73 9.60 -5.64
CA ARG A 118 -6.50 8.61 -6.71
C ARG A 118 -5.60 9.17 -7.80
N GLU A 119 -5.92 10.33 -8.35
CA GLU A 119 -5.09 10.98 -9.39
C GLU A 119 -3.71 11.37 -8.87
N LYS A 120 -3.61 11.78 -7.59
CA LYS A 120 -2.34 12.25 -7.01
C LYS A 120 -1.38 11.14 -6.62
N TYR A 121 -1.88 10.00 -6.14
CA TYR A 121 -1.06 8.96 -5.52
C TYR A 121 -1.24 7.59 -6.20
N PHE A 122 -2.48 7.17 -6.44
CA PHE A 122 -2.76 5.84 -7.00
C PHE A 122 -2.28 5.75 -8.45
N VAL A 123 -2.70 6.70 -9.30
CA VAL A 123 -2.36 6.69 -10.72
C VAL A 123 -0.84 6.74 -10.95
N PRO A 124 -0.05 7.62 -10.28
CA PRO A 124 1.39 7.63 -10.45
C PRO A 124 2.10 6.38 -9.93
N TYR A 125 1.63 5.78 -8.83
CA TYR A 125 2.17 4.52 -8.32
C TYR A 125 2.02 3.40 -9.35
N HIS A 126 0.80 3.22 -9.86
CA HIS A 126 0.50 2.17 -10.86
C HIS A 126 1.16 2.44 -12.21
N ALA A 127 1.30 3.70 -12.61
CA ALA A 127 2.07 4.06 -13.80
C ALA A 127 3.55 3.69 -13.68
N ALA A 128 4.16 3.89 -12.49
CA ALA A 128 5.54 3.47 -12.25
C ALA A 128 5.68 1.95 -12.24
N MET A 129 4.76 1.23 -11.59
CA MET A 129 4.71 -0.23 -11.62
C MET A 129 4.63 -0.76 -13.05
N GLN A 130 3.70 -0.24 -13.86
CA GLN A 130 3.54 -0.67 -15.25
C GLN A 130 4.78 -0.37 -16.09
N ALA A 131 5.39 0.80 -15.93
CA ALA A 131 6.60 1.16 -16.67
C ALA A 131 7.77 0.21 -16.36
N GLU A 132 7.93 -0.22 -15.10
CA GLU A 132 8.98 -1.17 -14.74
C GLU A 132 8.65 -2.61 -15.17
N ILE A 133 7.39 -3.02 -15.14
CA ILE A 133 6.92 -4.29 -15.72
C ILE A 133 7.27 -4.34 -17.22
N ASP A 134 6.92 -3.30 -17.98
CA ASP A 134 7.17 -3.23 -19.42
C ASP A 134 8.67 -3.25 -19.71
N ARG A 135 9.47 -2.50 -18.93
CA ARG A 135 10.92 -2.48 -19.06
C ARG A 135 11.53 -3.87 -18.80
N LEU A 136 11.14 -4.55 -17.72
CA LEU A 136 11.68 -5.88 -17.41
C LEU A 136 11.22 -6.93 -18.41
N ARG A 137 9.99 -6.83 -18.95
CA ARG A 137 9.48 -7.71 -20.02
C ARG A 137 10.19 -7.51 -21.36
N ALA A 138 10.75 -6.33 -21.62
CA ALA A 138 11.61 -6.10 -22.78
C ALA A 138 12.99 -6.77 -22.63
N LEU A 139 13.46 -6.99 -21.40
CA LEU A 139 14.74 -7.64 -21.10
C LEU A 139 14.61 -9.15 -20.90
N HIS A 140 13.46 -9.61 -20.41
CA HIS A 140 13.24 -10.99 -19.99
C HIS A 140 11.93 -11.53 -20.55
N ARG A 141 11.94 -12.80 -20.98
CA ARG A 141 10.72 -13.49 -21.45
C ARG A 141 9.63 -13.54 -20.37
N GLN A 142 10.04 -13.75 -19.12
CA GLN A 142 9.18 -13.85 -17.96
C GLN A 142 9.76 -12.99 -16.84
N ILE A 143 8.87 -12.41 -16.03
CA ILE A 143 9.21 -11.66 -14.85
C ILE A 143 8.30 -12.11 -13.70
N VAL A 144 8.74 -11.90 -12.46
CA VAL A 144 7.93 -12.06 -11.26
C VAL A 144 7.68 -10.70 -10.64
N LEU A 145 6.43 -10.40 -10.33
CA LEU A 145 6.06 -9.33 -9.41
C LEU A 145 5.80 -9.97 -8.04
N TYR A 146 6.51 -9.50 -7.03
CA TYR A 146 6.39 -9.96 -5.65
C TYR A 146 5.93 -8.79 -4.78
N ASP A 147 4.70 -8.87 -4.29
CA ASP A 147 4.05 -7.80 -3.53
C ASP A 147 4.21 -8.08 -2.03
N CYS A 148 4.99 -7.26 -1.34
CA CYS A 148 5.43 -7.52 0.02
C CYS A 148 4.55 -6.85 1.06
N HIS A 149 4.06 -7.63 2.02
CA HIS A 149 3.16 -7.15 3.08
C HIS A 149 3.51 -7.74 4.44
N SER A 150 3.11 -7.03 5.50
CA SER A 150 3.02 -7.57 6.86
C SER A 150 1.67 -7.24 7.46
N ILE A 151 1.26 -8.04 8.43
CA ILE A 151 0.00 -7.82 9.13
C ILE A 151 0.14 -8.31 10.57
N ARG A 152 -0.63 -7.71 11.49
CA ARG A 152 -0.68 -8.16 12.88
C ARG A 152 -1.20 -9.60 12.95
N SER A 153 -0.55 -10.44 13.76
CA SER A 153 -0.82 -11.88 13.83
C SER A 153 -2.22 -12.24 14.32
N VAL A 154 -2.91 -11.33 15.00
CA VAL A 154 -4.28 -11.52 15.49
C VAL A 154 -5.10 -10.28 15.13
N LEU A 155 -6.08 -10.45 14.24
CA LEU A 155 -7.02 -9.42 13.79
C LEU A 155 -8.43 -10.01 13.70
N PRO A 156 -9.15 -10.15 14.84
CA PRO A 156 -10.39 -10.93 14.92
C PRO A 156 -11.52 -10.43 14.01
N ARG A 157 -11.48 -9.15 13.64
CA ARG A 157 -12.44 -8.54 12.71
C ARG A 157 -12.25 -9.01 11.26
N LEU A 158 -11.03 -9.37 10.89
CA LEU A 158 -10.67 -9.76 9.53
C LEU A 158 -10.43 -11.26 9.39
N PHE A 159 -9.88 -11.91 10.43
CA PHE A 159 -9.47 -13.31 10.40
C PHE A 159 -9.79 -14.03 11.71
N GLU A 160 -10.11 -15.32 11.60
CA GLU A 160 -10.26 -16.18 12.77
C GLU A 160 -8.88 -16.66 13.29
N GLY A 161 -8.67 -16.55 14.60
CA GLY A 161 -7.48 -17.10 15.26
C GLY A 161 -6.19 -16.32 15.01
N THR A 162 -5.06 -17.03 15.14
CA THR A 162 -3.72 -16.48 14.90
C THR A 162 -3.27 -16.85 13.49
N LEU A 163 -2.85 -15.84 12.73
CA LEU A 163 -2.35 -16.01 11.37
C LEU A 163 -1.00 -16.75 11.36
N PRO A 164 -0.68 -17.49 10.26
CA PRO A 164 0.63 -18.07 10.09
C PRO A 164 1.71 -16.97 10.04
N VAL A 165 2.93 -17.32 10.42
CA VAL A 165 4.08 -16.39 10.40
C VAL A 165 4.40 -15.92 8.97
N PHE A 166 4.08 -16.74 7.97
CA PHE A 166 4.33 -16.46 6.55
C PHE A 166 3.19 -17.03 5.70
N ASN A 167 2.80 -16.29 4.65
CA ASN A 167 1.75 -16.66 3.71
C ASN A 167 2.16 -16.25 2.28
N LEU A 168 1.80 -17.06 1.27
CA LEU A 168 2.09 -16.85 -0.15
C LEU A 168 0.84 -17.01 -1.01
#